data_AF-A0A0H5P4C5-F1
#
_entry.id   AF-A0A0H5P4C5-F1
#
_cell.length_a   1.000
_cell.length_b   1.000
_cell.length_c   1.000
_cell.angle_alpha   90.00
_cell.angle_beta   90.00
_cell.angle_gamma   90.00
#
_symmetry.space_group_name_H-M   'P 1'
#
loop_
_entity.id
_entity.type
_entity.pdbx_description
1 polymer ?
#
loop_
_entity_poly.entity_id
_entity_poly.type
_entity_poly.pdbx_seq_one_letter_code
_entity_poly.pdbx_strand_id
1 'polypeptide(L)'
;MLEADVTQIRELAAKLKEAGDRIDGIDVRTAADGVAAALPDGQGGAGSGIPPAIAQAAEFIEGAYLRAAERYRQVATLCTQCADKLETTDEQFANALAALDVHHA
;
A
#
# COMPACT_ATOMS: atom_id res chain seq x y z
N MET A 1 -23.81 13.82 -10.00
CA MET A 1 -22.67 13.73 -10.93
C MET A 1 -23.13 13.59 -12.36
N LEU A 2 -22.37 14.15 -13.31
CA LEU A 2 -22.53 13.89 -14.73
C LEU A 2 -21.90 12.53 -15.07
N GLU A 3 -22.31 11.93 -16.19
CA GLU A 3 -21.75 10.63 -16.67
C GLU A 3 -20.24 10.72 -16.95
N ALA A 4 -19.76 11.89 -17.36
CA ALA A 4 -18.33 12.18 -17.50
C ALA A 4 -17.59 12.04 -16.16
N ASP A 5 -18.18 12.52 -15.06
CA ASP A 5 -17.60 12.42 -13.71
C ASP A 5 -17.56 10.95 -13.26
N VAL A 6 -18.65 10.20 -13.49
CA VAL A 6 -18.72 8.76 -13.19
C VAL A 6 -17.60 8.00 -13.90
N THR A 7 -17.36 8.31 -15.17
CA THR A 7 -16.32 7.68 -15.98
C THR A 7 -14.93 7.97 -15.43
N GLN A 8 -14.63 9.24 -15.13
CA GLN A 8 -13.34 9.65 -14.56
C GLN A 8 -13.08 9.02 -13.19
N ILE A 9 -14.12 8.92 -12.33
CA ILE A 9 -13.99 8.28 -11.00
C ILE A 9 -13.71 6.78 -11.14
N ARG A 10 -14.32 6.10 -12.11
CA ARG A 10 -14.01 4.68 -12.40
C ARG A 10 -12.59 4.48 -12.90
N GLU A 11 -12.11 5.35 -13.78
CA GLU A 11 -10.72 5.32 -14.24
C GLU A 11 -9.72 5.55 -13.09
N LEU A 12 -10.04 6.49 -12.20
CA LEU A 12 -9.24 6.72 -11.00
C LEU A 12 -9.22 5.49 -10.10
N ALA A 13 -10.37 4.87 -9.85
CA ALA A 13 -10.48 3.65 -9.05
C ALA A 13 -9.60 2.51 -9.63
N ALA A 14 -9.62 2.32 -10.95
CA ALA A 14 -8.80 1.32 -11.61
C ALA A 14 -7.30 1.58 -11.43
N LYS A 15 -6.85 2.82 -11.60
CA LYS A 15 -5.44 3.21 -11.41
C LYS A 15 -4.98 3.04 -9.96
N LEU A 16 -5.83 3.40 -9.00
CA LEU A 16 -5.53 3.23 -7.57
C LEU A 16 -5.42 1.75 -7.21
N LYS A 17 -6.32 0.90 -7.73
CA LYS A 17 -6.23 -0.55 -7.54
C LYS A 17 -4.93 -1.11 -8.12
N GLU A 18 -4.59 -0.76 -9.36
CA GLU A 18 -3.35 -1.19 -10.00
C GLU A 18 -2.12 -0.74 -9.19
N ALA A 19 -2.10 0.51 -8.72
CA ALA A 19 -1.02 1.01 -7.87
C ALA A 19 -0.91 0.21 -6.56
N GLY A 20 -2.04 -0.11 -5.92
CA GLY A 20 -2.07 -0.96 -4.74
C GLY A 20 -1.48 -2.35 -5.01
N ASP A 21 -1.91 -3.02 -6.07
CA ASP A 21 -1.42 -4.35 -6.46
C ASP A 21 0.09 -4.34 -6.78
N ARG A 22 0.58 -3.27 -7.42
CA ARG A 22 2.01 -3.10 -7.71
C ARG A 22 2.86 -2.86 -6.45
N ILE A 23 2.34 -2.14 -5.46
CA ILE A 23 3.02 -1.91 -4.19
C ILE A 23 3.04 -3.19 -3.35
N ASP A 24 1.92 -3.93 -3.30
CA ASP A 24 1.80 -5.23 -2.63
C ASP A 24 2.80 -6.25 -3.19
N GLY A 25 3.06 -6.18 -4.51
CA GLY A 25 4.06 -7.02 -5.17
C GLY A 25 5.53 -6.70 -4.85
N ILE A 26 5.84 -5.69 -4.03
CA ILE A 26 7.21 -5.38 -3.62
C ILE A 26 7.64 -6.34 -2.51
N ASP A 27 8.39 -7.38 -2.89
CA ASP A 27 8.95 -8.37 -1.96
C ASP A 27 10.30 -7.91 -1.40
N VAL A 28 10.26 -7.30 -0.21
CA VAL A 28 11.46 -6.78 0.46
C VAL A 28 12.14 -7.87 1.29
N ARG A 29 11.38 -8.78 1.90
CA ARG A 29 11.93 -9.87 2.71
C ARG A 29 12.82 -10.80 1.90
N THR A 30 12.37 -11.26 0.74
CA THR A 30 13.19 -12.15 -0.11
C THR A 30 14.45 -11.44 -0.62
N ALA A 31 14.36 -10.13 -0.92
CA ALA A 31 15.53 -9.35 -1.31
C ALA A 31 16.54 -9.22 -0.15
N ALA A 32 16.06 -9.11 1.10
CA ALA A 32 16.89 -9.00 2.29
C ALA A 32 17.65 -10.30 2.63
N ASP A 33 17.06 -11.47 2.34
CA ASP A 33 17.72 -12.77 2.52
C ASP A 33 19.02 -12.87 1.70
N GLY A 34 19.04 -12.29 0.49
CA GLY A 34 20.23 -12.22 -0.35
C GLY A 34 21.36 -11.38 0.26
N VAL A 35 21.02 -10.34 1.04
CA VAL A 35 22.01 -9.52 1.74
C VAL A 35 22.60 -10.27 2.92
N ALA A 36 21.78 -10.97 3.71
CA ALA A 36 22.24 -11.80 4.81
C ALA A 36 23.20 -12.91 4.33
N ALA A 37 22.90 -13.55 3.19
CA ALA A 37 23.75 -14.58 2.59
C ALA A 37 25.10 -14.07 2.07
N ALA A 38 25.21 -12.76 1.78
CA ALA A 38 26.43 -12.13 1.28
C ALA A 38 27.39 -11.69 2.40
N LEU A 39 26.96 -11.71 3.66
CA LEU A 39 27.77 -11.25 4.78
C LEU A 39 28.76 -12.33 5.25
N PRO A 40 29.99 -11.93 5.65
CA PRO A 40 31.04 -12.88 6.06
C PRO A 40 30.86 -13.45 7.48
N ASP A 41 29.77 -13.11 8.16
CA ASP A 41 29.46 -13.45 9.55
C ASP A 41 29.18 -14.95 9.81
N GLY A 42 29.16 -15.77 8.76
CA GLY A 42 29.18 -17.24 8.86
C GLY A 42 30.58 -17.88 9.04
N GLN A 43 31.67 -17.13 8.89
CA GLN A 43 33.04 -17.67 9.03
C GLN A 43 33.76 -17.07 10.25
N GLY A 44 33.88 -17.82 11.35
CA GLY A 44 34.90 -17.54 12.37
C GLY A 44 34.47 -17.11 13.78
N GLY A 45 33.21 -17.31 14.19
CA GLY A 45 32.87 -17.46 15.61
C GLY A 45 32.32 -16.25 16.36
N ALA A 46 32.12 -15.10 15.71
CA ALA A 46 31.29 -14.02 16.25
C ALA A 46 30.33 -13.56 15.15
N GLY A 47 29.12 -14.14 15.13
CA GLY A 47 28.07 -13.72 14.21
C GLY A 47 27.75 -12.24 14.44
N SER A 48 27.71 -11.46 13.36
CA SER A 48 27.35 -10.05 13.46
C SER A 48 25.85 -9.91 13.75
N GLY A 49 25.45 -8.83 14.43
CA GLY A 49 24.03 -8.49 14.61
C GLY A 49 23.36 -7.94 13.34
N ILE A 50 24.07 -7.92 12.21
CA ILE A 50 23.62 -7.27 10.97
C ILE A 50 22.51 -8.08 10.27
N PRO A 51 22.63 -9.40 10.04
CA PRO A 51 21.55 -10.19 9.43
C PRO A 51 20.21 -10.07 10.14
N PRO A 52 20.11 -10.23 11.48
CA PRO A 52 18.83 -10.07 12.15
C PRO A 52 18.31 -8.62 12.10
N ALA A 53 19.19 -7.61 12.10
CA ALA A 53 18.78 -6.22 11.95
C ALA A 53 18.21 -5.93 10.54
N ILE A 54 18.82 -6.50 9.50
CA ILE A 54 18.34 -6.38 8.12
C ILE A 54 17.00 -7.09 7.95
N ALA A 55 16.84 -8.30 8.49
CA ALA A 55 15.58 -9.04 8.45
C ALA A 55 14.45 -8.25 9.13
N GLN A 56 14.72 -7.68 10.31
CA GLN A 56 13.74 -6.86 11.03
C GLN A 56 13.37 -5.58 10.26
N ALA A 57 14.37 -4.92 9.65
CA ALA A 57 14.13 -3.74 8.82
C ALA A 57 13.27 -4.09 7.60
N ALA A 58 13.54 -5.21 6.93
CA ALA A 58 12.78 -5.69 5.79
C ALA A 58 11.31 -5.95 6.16
N GLU A 59 11.05 -6.58 7.31
CA GLU A 59 9.69 -6.81 7.81
C GLU A 59 8.93 -5.49 8.04
N PHE A 60 9.57 -4.48 8.65
CA PHE A 60 8.93 -3.18 8.86
C PHE A 60 8.65 -2.43 7.55
N ILE A 61 9.58 -2.48 6.59
CA ILE A 61 9.43 -1.84 5.29
C ILE A 61 8.31 -2.51 4.50
N GLU A 62 8.29 -3.85 4.43
CA GLU A 62 7.23 -4.59 3.74
C GLU A 62 5.86 -4.31 4.39
N GLY A 63 5.77 -4.35 5.72
CA GLY A 63 4.55 -3.95 6.43
C GLY A 63 4.12 -2.50 6.18
N ALA A 64 5.03 -1.58 5.88
CA ALA A 64 4.70 -0.22 5.45
C ALA A 64 4.14 -0.20 4.02
N TYR A 65 4.74 -0.94 3.09
CA TYR A 65 4.21 -1.08 1.72
C TYR A 65 2.82 -1.71 1.70
N LEU A 66 2.58 -2.78 2.47
CA LEU A 66 1.27 -3.41 2.59
C LEU A 66 0.20 -2.43 3.08
N ARG A 67 0.52 -1.61 4.10
CA ARG A 67 -0.39 -0.56 4.59
C ARG A 67 -0.67 0.51 3.54
N ALA A 68 0.34 0.88 2.75
CA ALA A 68 0.15 1.81 1.64
C ALA A 68 -0.76 1.20 0.56
N ALA A 69 -0.45 -0.01 0.09
CA ALA A 69 -1.24 -0.76 -0.89
C ALA A 69 -2.70 -0.87 -0.47
N GLU A 70 -2.95 -1.17 0.80
CA GLU A 70 -4.30 -1.28 1.33
C GLU A 70 -5.06 0.05 1.29
N ARG A 71 -4.41 1.18 1.60
CA ARG A 71 -5.03 2.50 1.47
C ARG A 71 -5.40 2.82 0.02
N TYR A 72 -4.54 2.47 -0.95
CA TYR A 72 -4.87 2.61 -2.37
C TYR A 72 -6.12 1.79 -2.75
N ARG A 73 -6.23 0.54 -2.28
CA ARG A 73 -7.41 -0.31 -2.51
C ARG A 73 -8.68 0.22 -1.83
N GLN A 74 -8.56 0.79 -0.64
CA GLN A 74 -9.68 1.41 0.07
C GLN A 74 -10.24 2.62 -0.67
N VAL A 75 -9.37 3.54 -1.12
CA VAL A 75 -9.80 4.69 -1.92
C VAL A 75 -10.42 4.23 -3.25
N ALA A 76 -9.83 3.25 -3.94
CA ALA A 76 -10.39 2.67 -5.15
C ALA A 76 -11.81 2.10 -4.93
N THR A 77 -12.02 1.44 -3.79
CA THR A 77 -13.32 0.88 -3.40
C THR A 77 -14.35 1.99 -3.18
N LEU A 78 -13.99 3.07 -2.47
CA LEU A 78 -14.88 4.21 -2.27
C LEU A 78 -15.24 4.91 -3.59
N CYS A 79 -14.26 5.11 -4.48
CA CYS A 79 -14.50 5.65 -5.82
C CYS A 79 -15.50 4.79 -6.60
N THR A 80 -15.34 3.47 -6.57
CA THR A 80 -16.26 2.54 -7.25
C THR A 80 -17.67 2.62 -6.66
N GLN A 81 -17.78 2.60 -5.33
CA GLN A 81 -19.08 2.72 -4.64
C GLN A 81 -19.79 4.04 -4.93
N CYS A 82 -19.05 5.14 -5.02
CA CYS A 82 -19.59 6.45 -5.39
C CYS A 82 -20.06 6.48 -6.85
N ALA A 83 -19.28 5.92 -7.76
CA ALA A 83 -19.62 5.86 -9.18
C ALA A 83 -20.86 4.98 -9.46
N ASP A 84 -21.07 3.93 -8.66
CA ASP A 84 -22.19 3.01 -8.84
C ASP A 84 -23.48 3.50 -8.16
N LYS A 85 -23.38 4.42 -7.20
CA LYS A 85 -24.53 5.06 -6.55
C LYS A 85 -24.79 6.43 -7.18
N LEU A 86 -25.72 6.48 -8.13
CA LEU A 86 -26.17 7.72 -8.79
C LEU A 86 -26.66 8.82 -7.82
N GLU A 87 -27.02 8.44 -6.59
CA GLU A 87 -27.49 9.35 -5.52
C GLU A 87 -26.39 9.83 -4.57
N THR A 88 -25.15 9.34 -4.69
CA THR A 88 -24.06 9.84 -3.84
C THR A 88 -23.76 11.28 -4.21
N THR A 89 -23.91 12.18 -3.24
CA THR A 89 -23.56 13.59 -3.41
C THR A 89 -22.04 13.77 -3.29
N ASP A 90 -21.50 14.81 -3.93
CA ASP A 90 -20.07 15.15 -3.84
C ASP A 90 -19.62 15.32 -2.37
N GLU A 91 -20.51 15.82 -1.51
CA GLU A 91 -20.29 16.01 -0.08
C GLU A 91 -20.18 14.68 0.68
N GLN A 92 -21.00 13.68 0.33
CA GLN A 92 -20.89 12.33 0.89
C GLN A 92 -19.58 11.64 0.47
N PHE A 93 -19.15 11.85 -0.79
CA PHE A 93 -17.88 11.34 -1.28
C PHE A 93 -16.69 11.99 -0.55
N ALA A 94 -16.71 13.32 -0.40
CA ALA A 94 -15.69 14.06 0.33
C ALA A 94 -15.57 13.59 1.79
N ASN A 95 -16.70 13.36 2.47
CA ASN A 95 -16.72 12.84 3.84
C ASN A 95 -16.15 11.43 3.95
N ALA A 96 -16.44 10.54 2.99
CA ALA A 96 -15.89 9.19 2.97
C ALA A 96 -14.37 9.19 2.74
N LEU A 97 -13.86 10.09 1.89
CA LEU A 97 -12.44 10.32 1.69
C LEU A 97 -11.76 10.87 2.94
N ALA A 98 -12.37 11.86 3.60
CA ALA A 98 -11.84 12.45 4.83
C ALA A 98 -11.71 11.42 5.97
N ALA A 99 -12.60 10.43 6.03
CA ALA A 99 -12.52 9.35 7.00
C ALA A 99 -11.30 8.42 6.81
N LEU A 100 -10.65 8.45 5.65
CA LEU A 100 -9.40 7.73 5.39
C LEU A 100 -8.15 8.52 5.78
N ASP A 101 -8.28 9.79 6.14
CA ASP A 101 -7.15 10.61 6.58
C ASP A 101 -6.66 10.18 7.97
N VAL A 102 -5.35 9.97 8.08
CA VAL A 102 -4.67 9.48 9.27
C VAL A 102 -4.29 10.62 10.23
N HIS A 103 -4.43 11.88 9.82
CA HIS A 103 -4.11 13.05 10.65
C HIS A 103 -5.17 13.39 11.71
N HIS A 104 -6.25 12.63 11.80
CA HIS A 104 -7.31 12.79 12.80
C HIS A 104 -7.37 11.67 13.87
N ALA A 105 -6.32 10.87 14.01
CA ALA A 105 -6.18 9.85 15.05
C ALA A 105 -5.22 10.28 16.18
#